data_AF-A0A358E068-F1
#
_entry.id   AF-A0A358E068-F1
#
_cell.length_a   1.000
_cell.length_b   1.000
_cell.length_c   1.000
_cell.angle_alpha   90.00
_cell.angle_beta   90.00
_cell.angle_gamma   90.00
#
_symmetry.space_group_name_H-M   'P 1'
#
loop_
_entity.id
_entity.type
_entity.pdbx_description
1 polymer ?
#
loop_
_entity_poly.entity_id
_entity_poly.type
_entity_poly.pdbx_seq_one_letter_code
_entity_poly.pdbx_strand_id
1 'polypeptide(L)'
;GNWQAELEKIENPTEAQIEKVKTEWKKRHDAVLESGGLHIIGTERHESRRIDNQLRGRSGRQGDPGSSRFYLSLDDALMRIFASEKMGNMMKRLGMERGEAIEHPWVTRAIENAQRKVEGRNFDIRKQLLEYDDVANDQRKVIYEQRNELLDEGDISETIEAIREDVISGVVDEYVPPQSLEEMWDVDGLEERLRADFAVDLPIKTWLENDDKLYEEKLRERIHSEVVQAYKAKEDVVGEQVLRQFEKAVMLQNLDSHWKEHLAAMDHLRQGIHLRGYAQKNPKQEYKRESFALFSQMLEALKVEVITILSRVKVQAEEDVQKVEEQRRQADNVPKHFEHKEASATPEEKSDKVRTEMRNGPKVGRNDPCPCGSGKKYKQCHGKLS
;
A
#
# COMPACT_ATOMS: atom_id res chain seq x y z
N GLY A 1 12.98 -38.22 -17.04
CA GLY A 1 12.61 -38.30 -15.60
C GLY A 1 13.85 -38.11 -14.74
N ASN A 2 13.70 -37.77 -13.46
CA ASN A 2 14.82 -37.72 -12.50
C ASN A 2 14.92 -39.08 -11.80
N TRP A 3 16.07 -39.74 -11.84
CA TRP A 3 16.30 -41.02 -11.14
C TRP A 3 16.14 -40.89 -9.63
N GLN A 4 16.41 -39.71 -9.05
CA GLN A 4 16.22 -39.44 -7.61
C GLN A 4 14.74 -39.53 -7.20
N ALA A 5 13.81 -39.08 -8.05
CA ALA A 5 12.38 -39.16 -7.79
C ALA A 5 11.82 -40.60 -7.87
N GLU A 6 12.55 -41.51 -8.52
CA GLU A 6 12.23 -42.93 -8.52
C GLU A 6 12.81 -43.62 -7.26
N LEU A 7 13.93 -43.14 -6.73
CA LEU A 7 14.51 -43.63 -5.48
C LEU A 7 13.78 -43.17 -4.23
N GLU A 8 13.18 -41.98 -4.22
CA GLU A 8 12.33 -41.50 -3.11
C GLU A 8 11.11 -42.39 -2.86
N LYS A 9 10.73 -43.23 -3.82
CA LYS A 9 9.62 -44.20 -3.70
C LYS A 9 10.04 -45.53 -3.09
N ILE A 10 11.33 -45.73 -2.86
CA ILE A 10 11.90 -46.96 -2.29
C ILE A 10 12.33 -46.64 -0.86
N GLU A 11 11.77 -47.34 0.12
CA GLU A 11 12.24 -47.24 1.52
C GLU A 11 13.61 -47.91 1.65
N ASN A 12 14.61 -47.16 2.16
CA ASN A 12 15.99 -47.62 2.38
C ASN A 12 16.60 -48.37 1.17
N PRO A 13 16.80 -47.70 0.01
CA PRO A 13 17.31 -48.34 -1.18
C PRO A 13 18.74 -48.85 -0.96
N THR A 14 18.97 -50.11 -1.32
CA THR A 14 20.30 -50.72 -1.33
C THR A 14 21.15 -50.18 -2.49
N GLU A 15 22.48 -50.20 -2.38
CA GLU A 15 23.40 -49.73 -3.45
C GLU A 15 23.12 -50.40 -4.80
N ALA A 16 22.77 -51.70 -4.79
CA ALA A 16 22.41 -52.45 -5.98
C ALA A 16 21.12 -51.93 -6.66
N GLN A 17 20.14 -51.48 -5.87
CA GLN A 17 18.91 -50.88 -6.38
C GLN A 17 19.16 -49.49 -6.98
N ILE A 18 20.04 -48.70 -6.35
CA ILE A 18 20.44 -47.38 -6.85
C ILE A 18 21.14 -47.50 -8.22
N GLU A 19 22.11 -48.40 -8.33
CA GLU A 19 22.83 -48.62 -9.60
C GLU A 19 21.91 -49.16 -10.70
N LYS A 20 20.96 -50.03 -10.35
CA LYS A 20 19.95 -50.52 -11.31
C LYS A 20 19.09 -49.37 -11.84
N VAL A 21 18.53 -48.55 -10.96
CA VAL A 21 17.69 -47.40 -11.33
C VAL A 21 18.49 -46.39 -12.16
N LYS A 22 19.74 -46.13 -11.81
CA LYS A 22 20.63 -45.22 -12.56
C LYS A 22 20.96 -45.76 -13.96
N THR A 23 21.20 -47.06 -14.08
CA THR A 23 21.46 -47.71 -15.38
C THR A 23 20.22 -47.68 -16.28
N GLU A 24 19.05 -47.99 -15.72
CA GLU A 24 17.77 -47.92 -16.45
C GLU A 24 17.40 -46.47 -16.81
N TRP A 25 17.69 -45.51 -15.93
CA TRP A 25 17.56 -44.09 -16.23
C TRP A 25 18.47 -43.65 -17.35
N LYS A 26 19.75 -44.05 -17.34
CA LYS A 26 20.72 -43.68 -18.38
C LYS A 26 20.27 -44.17 -19.76
N LYS A 27 19.82 -45.42 -19.87
CA LYS A 27 19.24 -45.96 -21.12
C LYS A 27 18.05 -45.12 -21.63
N ARG A 28 17.14 -44.72 -20.72
CA ARG A 28 16.00 -43.86 -21.07
C ARG A 28 16.44 -42.45 -21.44
N HIS A 29 17.43 -41.90 -20.75
CA HIS A 29 17.99 -40.58 -21.01
C HIS A 29 18.62 -40.53 -22.41
N ASP A 30 19.52 -41.46 -22.71
CA ASP A 30 20.20 -41.53 -24.01
C ASP A 30 19.17 -41.71 -25.16
N ALA A 31 18.19 -42.61 -24.99
CA ALA A 31 17.10 -42.79 -25.97
C ALA A 31 16.26 -41.51 -26.18
N VAL A 32 16.02 -40.72 -25.13
CA VAL A 32 15.32 -39.44 -25.24
C VAL A 32 16.17 -38.42 -25.98
N LEU A 33 17.48 -38.33 -25.70
CA LEU A 33 18.38 -37.43 -26.43
C LEU A 33 18.44 -37.79 -27.92
N GLU A 34 18.55 -39.08 -28.25
CA GLU A 34 18.53 -39.59 -29.63
C GLU A 34 17.21 -39.28 -30.35
N SER A 35 16.09 -39.26 -29.64
CA SER A 35 14.78 -38.86 -30.20
C SER A 35 14.60 -37.35 -30.42
N GLY A 36 15.63 -36.53 -30.15
CA GLY A 36 15.59 -35.08 -30.29
C GLY A 36 15.20 -34.33 -29.00
N GLY A 37 15.16 -35.03 -27.88
CA GLY A 37 14.93 -34.47 -26.54
C GLY A 37 13.50 -33.97 -26.30
N LEU A 38 13.36 -33.01 -25.39
CA LEU A 38 12.04 -32.51 -24.99
C LEU A 38 11.45 -31.60 -26.06
N HIS A 39 10.27 -31.95 -26.58
CA HIS A 39 9.48 -31.07 -27.45
C HIS A 39 8.46 -30.25 -26.65
N ILE A 40 8.53 -28.93 -26.75
CA ILE A 40 7.58 -28.01 -26.11
C ILE A 40 6.56 -27.55 -27.15
N ILE A 41 5.29 -27.76 -26.83
CA ILE A 41 4.16 -27.28 -27.62
C ILE A 41 3.50 -26.14 -26.86
N GLY A 42 3.58 -24.92 -27.39
CA GLY A 42 2.75 -23.81 -26.97
C GLY A 42 1.46 -23.83 -27.77
N THR A 43 0.32 -24.03 -27.12
CA THR A 43 -0.99 -24.07 -27.79
C THR A 43 -1.47 -22.68 -28.22
N GLU A 44 -1.00 -21.66 -27.50
CA GLU A 44 -1.26 -20.25 -27.75
C GLU A 44 0.02 -19.46 -27.46
N ARG A 45 -0.03 -18.15 -27.69
CA ARG A 45 1.00 -17.22 -27.22
C ARG A 45 0.47 -16.29 -26.17
N HIS A 46 1.26 -16.09 -25.13
CA HIS A 46 0.96 -15.11 -24.11
C HIS A 46 1.14 -13.69 -24.65
N GLU A 47 0.44 -12.73 -24.05
CA GLU A 47 0.69 -11.30 -24.26
C GLU A 47 2.15 -10.87 -24.01
N SER A 48 2.85 -11.58 -23.11
CA SER A 48 4.24 -11.32 -22.80
C SER A 48 5.14 -12.41 -23.35
N ARG A 49 6.11 -11.99 -24.16
CA ARG A 49 7.12 -12.87 -24.73
C ARG A 49 7.99 -13.54 -23.67
N ARG A 50 8.13 -12.92 -22.49
CA ARG A 50 8.88 -13.49 -21.37
C ARG A 50 8.29 -14.83 -20.93
N ILE A 51 6.97 -14.95 -20.86
CA ILE A 51 6.28 -16.18 -20.42
C ILE A 51 6.42 -17.28 -21.48
N ASP A 52 6.28 -16.92 -22.75
CA ASP A 52 6.55 -17.85 -23.86
C ASP A 52 8.00 -18.35 -23.85
N ASN A 53 8.97 -17.45 -23.60
CA ASN A 53 10.38 -17.82 -23.49
C ASN A 53 10.64 -18.73 -22.29
N GLN A 54 9.95 -18.54 -21.16
CA GLN A 54 10.03 -19.44 -20.00
C GLN A 54 9.52 -20.85 -20.34
N LEU A 55 8.40 -20.95 -21.07
CA LEU A 55 7.87 -22.23 -21.53
C LEU A 55 8.87 -22.92 -22.48
N ARG A 56 9.40 -22.19 -23.46
CA ARG A 56 10.45 -22.68 -24.38
C ARG A 56 11.70 -23.14 -23.64
N GLY A 57 12.18 -22.37 -22.67
CA GLY A 57 13.39 -22.66 -21.88
C GLY A 57 13.27 -23.85 -20.93
N ARG A 58 12.13 -24.57 -20.94
CA ARG A 58 12.01 -25.88 -20.29
C ARG A 58 12.70 -26.98 -21.09
N SER A 59 12.92 -26.77 -22.38
CA SER A 59 13.68 -27.66 -23.27
C SER A 59 15.08 -27.10 -23.55
N GLY A 60 16.00 -27.95 -23.99
CA GLY A 60 17.36 -27.57 -24.38
C GLY A 60 18.27 -27.13 -23.22
N ARG A 61 18.00 -27.61 -22.00
CA ARG A 61 18.78 -27.23 -20.81
C ARG A 61 20.15 -27.90 -20.84
N GLN A 62 21.17 -27.19 -20.35
CA GLN A 62 22.56 -27.70 -20.26
C GLN A 62 23.15 -28.20 -21.59
N GLY A 63 22.60 -27.78 -22.74
CA GLY A 63 23.05 -28.21 -24.06
C GLY A 63 22.36 -29.46 -24.60
N ASP A 64 21.37 -30.01 -23.88
CA ASP A 64 20.58 -31.14 -24.36
C ASP A 64 19.85 -30.81 -25.69
N PRO A 65 19.64 -31.78 -26.59
CA PRO A 65 18.71 -31.65 -27.70
C PRO A 65 17.32 -31.27 -27.22
N GLY A 66 16.63 -30.45 -28.01
CA GLY A 66 15.33 -29.93 -27.64
C GLY A 66 14.72 -29.10 -28.75
N SER A 67 13.40 -29.04 -28.78
CA SER A 67 12.68 -28.22 -29.75
C SER A 67 11.44 -27.60 -29.13
N SER A 68 10.98 -26.50 -29.73
CA SER A 68 9.76 -25.82 -29.31
C SER A 68 8.98 -25.34 -30.52
N ARG A 69 7.66 -25.51 -30.49
CA ARG A 69 6.75 -25.00 -31.52
C ARG A 69 5.53 -24.36 -30.86
N PHE A 70 5.20 -23.16 -31.31
CA PHE A 70 4.02 -22.43 -30.84
C PHE A 70 2.98 -22.41 -31.96
N TYR A 71 1.75 -22.74 -31.61
CA TYR A 71 0.58 -22.65 -32.47
C TYR A 71 -0.25 -21.44 -32.07
N LEU A 72 -0.93 -20.86 -33.04
CA LEU A 72 -1.87 -19.76 -32.83
C LEU A 72 -3.06 -19.95 -33.77
N SER A 73 -4.24 -19.59 -33.29
CA SER A 73 -5.45 -19.41 -34.08
C SER A 73 -5.77 -17.92 -34.24
N LEU A 74 -6.51 -17.59 -35.31
CA LEU A 74 -7.05 -16.24 -35.49
C LEU A 74 -8.09 -15.88 -34.41
N ASP A 75 -8.68 -16.89 -33.78
CA ASP A 75 -9.68 -16.71 -32.72
C ASP A 75 -9.06 -16.48 -31.33
N ASP A 76 -7.73 -16.62 -31.18
CA ASP A 76 -7.02 -16.49 -29.91
C ASP A 76 -7.02 -15.04 -29.41
N ALA A 77 -6.93 -14.86 -28.09
CA ALA A 77 -7.01 -13.55 -27.45
C ALA A 77 -5.96 -12.56 -27.98
N LEU A 78 -4.71 -13.02 -28.16
CA LEU A 78 -3.63 -12.21 -28.74
C LEU A 78 -3.98 -11.75 -30.16
N MET A 79 -4.55 -12.63 -30.99
CA MET A 79 -4.95 -12.28 -32.34
C MET A 79 -6.17 -11.36 -32.33
N ARG A 80 -7.13 -11.50 -31.41
CA ARG A 80 -8.27 -10.55 -31.30
C ARG A 80 -7.85 -9.12 -30.99
N ILE A 81 -6.80 -8.93 -30.20
CA ILE A 81 -6.31 -7.59 -29.82
C ILE A 81 -5.62 -6.89 -31.03
N PHE A 82 -5.02 -7.65 -31.95
CA PHE A 82 -4.15 -7.09 -33.02
C PHE A 82 -4.59 -7.35 -34.45
N ALA A 83 -5.33 -8.43 -34.70
CA ALA A 83 -5.90 -8.72 -36.01
C ALA A 83 -6.99 -7.68 -36.25
N SER A 84 -6.58 -6.54 -36.81
CA SER A 84 -7.53 -5.66 -37.50
C SER A 84 -8.34 -6.52 -38.47
N GLU A 85 -9.63 -6.20 -38.65
CA GLU A 85 -10.50 -6.85 -39.63
C GLU A 85 -9.80 -7.04 -41.00
N LYS A 86 -8.92 -6.10 -41.36
CA LYS A 86 -8.11 -6.13 -42.59
C LYS A 86 -7.12 -7.31 -42.64
N MET A 87 -6.46 -7.66 -41.53
CA MET A 87 -5.51 -8.79 -41.49
C MET A 87 -6.24 -10.13 -41.59
N GLY A 88 -7.35 -10.28 -40.86
CA GLY A 88 -8.21 -11.46 -40.96
C GLY A 88 -8.79 -11.64 -42.37
N ASN A 89 -9.21 -10.54 -43.01
CA ASN A 89 -9.72 -10.56 -44.39
C ASN A 89 -8.63 -10.85 -45.43
N MET A 90 -7.39 -10.41 -45.20
CA MET A 90 -6.24 -10.72 -46.06
C MET A 90 -5.90 -12.22 -46.01
N MET A 91 -5.86 -12.82 -44.82
CA MET A 91 -5.61 -14.26 -44.67
C MET A 91 -6.73 -15.12 -45.26
N LYS A 92 -8.00 -14.70 -45.11
CA LYS A 92 -9.14 -15.36 -45.77
C LYS A 92 -9.06 -15.28 -47.30
N ARG A 93 -8.59 -14.15 -47.85
CA ARG A 93 -8.41 -13.96 -49.31
C ARG A 93 -7.22 -14.72 -49.90
N LEU A 94 -6.23 -15.08 -49.08
CA LEU A 94 -5.11 -15.92 -49.50
C LEU A 94 -5.52 -17.38 -49.81
N GLY A 95 -6.79 -17.76 -49.57
CA GLY A 95 -7.36 -19.00 -50.08
C GLY A 95 -6.80 -20.26 -49.43
N MET A 96 -6.43 -20.20 -48.14
CA MET A 96 -5.86 -21.34 -47.42
C MET A 96 -6.94 -22.35 -47.05
N GLU A 97 -6.69 -23.63 -47.33
CA GLU A 97 -7.66 -24.70 -47.08
C GLU A 97 -7.68 -25.12 -45.60
N ARG A 98 -8.80 -25.72 -45.15
CA ARG A 98 -8.88 -26.27 -43.79
C ARG A 98 -7.89 -27.42 -43.63
N GLY A 99 -6.85 -27.21 -42.83
CA GLY A 99 -5.82 -28.22 -42.54
C GLY A 99 -4.40 -27.83 -42.95
N GLU A 100 -4.23 -26.69 -43.64
CA GLU A 100 -2.90 -26.20 -44.01
C GLU A 100 -2.31 -25.29 -42.92
N ALA A 101 -1.07 -25.58 -42.51
CA ALA A 101 -0.33 -24.77 -41.56
C ALA A 101 0.29 -23.55 -42.26
N ILE A 102 0.08 -22.36 -41.68
CA ILE A 102 0.70 -21.13 -42.17
C ILE A 102 2.12 -21.02 -41.61
N GLU A 103 3.12 -21.46 -42.36
CA GLU A 103 4.53 -21.25 -42.00
C GLU A 103 5.13 -20.13 -42.86
N HIS A 104 5.06 -18.88 -42.38
CA HIS A 104 5.74 -17.77 -43.05
C HIS A 104 6.49 -16.87 -42.06
N PRO A 105 7.77 -16.54 -42.34
CA PRO A 105 8.56 -15.62 -41.51
C PRO A 105 7.92 -14.25 -41.22
N TRP A 106 7.06 -13.71 -42.10
CA TRP A 106 6.40 -12.42 -41.86
C TRP A 106 5.33 -12.53 -40.77
N VAL A 107 4.63 -13.67 -40.66
CA VAL A 107 3.62 -13.93 -39.64
C VAL A 107 4.27 -13.97 -38.26
N THR A 108 5.40 -14.67 -38.13
CA THR A 108 6.20 -14.70 -36.90
C THR A 108 6.65 -13.30 -36.47
N ARG A 109 7.13 -12.48 -37.41
CA ARG A 109 7.54 -11.08 -37.12
C ARG A 109 6.35 -10.20 -36.75
N ALA A 110 5.20 -10.37 -37.40
CA ALA A 110 3.98 -9.62 -37.10
C ALA A 110 3.48 -9.93 -35.68
N ILE A 111 3.47 -11.20 -35.29
CA ILE A 111 3.12 -11.65 -33.93
C ILE A 111 4.11 -11.08 -32.90
N GLU A 112 5.42 -11.11 -33.18
CA GLU A 112 6.43 -10.52 -32.29
C GLU A 112 6.21 -9.02 -32.08
N ASN A 113 5.90 -8.28 -33.15
CA ASN A 113 5.61 -6.85 -33.07
C ASN A 113 4.32 -6.57 -32.29
N ALA A 114 3.30 -7.41 -32.45
CA ALA A 114 2.08 -7.35 -31.66
C ALA A 114 2.36 -7.53 -30.17
N GLN A 115 3.10 -8.59 -29.78
CA GLN A 115 3.52 -8.82 -28.40
C GLN A 115 4.29 -7.62 -27.83
N ARG A 116 5.27 -7.08 -28.58
CA ARG A 116 6.03 -5.89 -28.16
C ARG A 116 5.12 -4.68 -27.91
N LYS A 117 4.06 -4.51 -28.71
CA LYS A 117 3.09 -3.43 -28.53
C LYS A 117 2.17 -3.64 -27.33
N VAL A 118 1.79 -4.88 -26.99
CA VAL A 118 1.08 -5.18 -25.72
C VAL A 118 1.97 -4.86 -24.54
N GLU A 119 3.20 -5.35 -24.57
CA GLU A 119 4.18 -5.12 -23.51
C GLU A 119 4.41 -3.61 -23.33
N GLY A 120 4.54 -2.85 -24.41
CA GLY A 120 4.62 -1.38 -24.36
C GLY A 120 3.39 -0.75 -23.71
N ARG A 121 2.17 -1.14 -24.12
CA ARG A 121 0.93 -0.64 -23.51
C ARG A 121 0.84 -0.95 -22.01
N ASN A 122 1.14 -2.19 -21.61
CA ASN A 122 1.11 -2.61 -20.21
C ASN A 122 2.20 -1.89 -19.40
N PHE A 123 3.37 -1.67 -19.99
CA PHE A 123 4.44 -0.87 -19.42
C PHE A 123 4.01 0.57 -19.20
N ASP A 124 3.35 1.20 -20.18
CA ASP A 124 2.87 2.58 -20.07
C ASP A 124 1.81 2.72 -18.98
N ILE A 125 0.85 1.79 -18.91
CA ILE A 125 -0.17 1.75 -17.83
C ILE A 125 0.52 1.63 -16.47
N ARG A 126 1.48 0.69 -16.35
CA ARG A 126 2.20 0.48 -15.09
C ARG A 126 3.05 1.69 -14.71
N LYS A 127 3.69 2.34 -15.69
CA LYS A 127 4.46 3.56 -15.49
C LYS A 127 3.56 4.66 -14.94
N GLN A 128 2.37 4.85 -15.50
CA GLN A 128 1.40 5.82 -14.98
C GLN A 128 1.02 5.49 -13.54
N LEU A 129 0.70 4.23 -13.21
CA LEU A 129 0.39 3.83 -11.84
C LEU A 129 1.55 4.09 -10.88
N LEU A 130 2.78 3.74 -11.28
CA LEU A 130 3.99 3.96 -10.50
C LEU A 130 4.21 5.45 -10.22
N GLU A 131 3.93 6.33 -11.18
CA GLU A 131 4.08 7.77 -11.00
C GLU A 131 3.13 8.37 -9.95
N TYR A 132 1.96 7.76 -9.72
CA TYR A 132 1.07 8.13 -8.60
C TYR A 132 1.58 7.55 -7.27
N ASP A 133 2.05 6.31 -7.30
CA ASP A 133 2.60 5.62 -6.13
C ASP A 133 3.89 6.30 -5.63
N ASP A 134 4.72 6.83 -6.54
CA ASP A 134 5.94 7.57 -6.21
C ASP A 134 5.65 8.78 -5.30
N VAL A 135 4.55 9.51 -5.56
CA VAL A 135 4.15 10.67 -4.74
C VAL A 135 3.80 10.24 -3.32
N ALA A 136 3.00 9.17 -3.19
CA ALA A 136 2.64 8.63 -1.89
C ALA A 136 3.86 8.06 -1.16
N ASN A 137 4.80 7.44 -1.89
CA ASN A 137 6.03 6.88 -1.35
C ASN A 137 6.97 7.97 -0.84
N ASP A 138 7.11 9.09 -1.55
CA ASP A 138 7.93 10.22 -1.11
C ASP A 138 7.38 10.85 0.17
N GLN A 139 6.06 11.07 0.24
CA GLN A 139 5.39 11.54 1.47
C GLN A 139 5.57 10.55 2.64
N ARG A 140 5.40 9.25 2.36
CA ARG A 140 5.57 8.19 3.36
C ARG A 140 6.98 8.16 3.92
N LYS A 141 8.01 8.33 3.09
CA LYS A 141 9.40 8.38 3.54
C LYS A 141 9.61 9.50 4.56
N VAL A 142 9.15 10.71 4.23
CA VAL A 142 9.27 11.88 5.12
C VAL A 142 8.58 11.62 6.47
N ILE A 143 7.33 11.13 6.44
CA ILE A 143 6.59 10.84 7.68
C ILE A 143 7.25 9.74 8.49
N TYR A 144 7.78 8.70 7.84
CA TYR A 144 8.40 7.59 8.55
C TYR A 144 9.77 7.97 9.10
N GLU A 145 10.51 8.83 8.40
CA GLU A 145 11.76 9.42 8.89
C GLU A 145 11.49 10.24 10.15
N GLN A 146 10.58 11.22 10.09
CA GLN A 146 10.16 12.01 11.26
C GLN A 146 9.64 11.14 12.41
N ARG A 147 8.82 10.12 12.11
CA ARG A 147 8.29 9.20 13.12
C ARG A 147 9.40 8.38 13.79
N ASN A 148 10.41 7.96 13.03
CA ASN A 148 11.53 7.21 13.58
C ASN A 148 12.45 8.11 14.40
N GLU A 149 12.72 9.34 13.95
CA GLU A 149 13.45 10.35 14.73
C GLU A 149 12.76 10.56 16.09
N LEU A 150 11.45 10.80 16.11
CA LEU A 150 10.67 10.93 17.34
C LEU A 150 10.71 9.67 18.22
N LEU A 151 10.85 8.47 17.64
CA LEU A 151 10.94 7.21 18.39
C LEU A 151 12.32 6.96 18.99
N ASP A 152 13.38 7.35 18.28
CA ASP A 152 14.77 7.14 18.67
C ASP A 152 15.26 8.23 19.63
N GLU A 153 14.76 9.47 19.49
CA GLU A 153 15.09 10.59 20.37
C GLU A 153 14.52 10.40 21.78
N GLY A 154 15.35 10.68 22.80
CA GLY A 154 14.94 10.61 24.20
C GLY A 154 14.09 11.81 24.64
N ASP A 155 14.38 12.98 24.08
CA ASP A 155 13.73 14.26 24.38
C ASP A 155 13.41 14.99 23.08
N ILE A 156 12.18 15.50 22.97
CA ILE A 156 11.66 16.23 21.81
C ILE A 156 11.23 17.67 22.18
N SER A 157 11.67 18.14 23.35
CA SER A 157 11.32 19.45 23.91
C SER A 157 11.61 20.60 22.96
N GLU A 158 12.79 20.61 22.33
CA GLU A 158 13.18 21.62 21.33
C GLU A 158 12.24 21.64 20.12
N THR A 159 11.82 20.45 19.65
CA THR A 159 10.86 20.33 18.54
C THR A 159 9.50 20.89 18.93
N ILE A 160 9.02 20.58 20.14
CA ILE A 160 7.76 21.10 20.66
C ILE A 160 7.82 22.62 20.87
N GLU A 161 8.94 23.16 21.33
CA GLU A 161 9.13 24.61 21.51
C GLU A 161 9.09 25.34 20.17
N ALA A 162 9.80 24.84 19.14
CA ALA A 162 9.74 25.39 17.79
C ALA A 162 8.33 25.30 17.18
N ILE A 163 7.64 24.16 17.31
CA ILE A 163 6.27 23.99 16.81
C ILE A 163 5.31 24.93 17.56
N ARG A 164 5.51 25.16 18.85
CA ARG A 164 4.69 26.07 19.64
C ARG A 164 4.83 27.50 19.17
N GLU A 165 6.05 27.96 18.89
CA GLU A 165 6.30 29.29 18.35
C GLU A 165 5.57 29.47 17.00
N ASP A 166 5.73 28.50 16.09
CA ASP A 166 5.02 28.47 14.80
C ASP A 166 3.49 28.58 14.97
N VAL A 167 2.92 27.73 15.85
CA VAL A 167 1.46 27.65 16.05
C VAL A 167 0.93 28.93 16.69
N ILE A 168 1.60 29.48 17.70
CA ILE A 168 1.19 30.74 18.34
C ILE A 168 1.27 31.88 17.34
N SER A 169 2.36 31.98 16.56
CA SER A 169 2.51 33.01 15.55
C SER A 169 1.40 32.93 14.49
N GLY A 170 1.10 31.71 14.00
CA GLY A 170 0.03 31.49 13.03
C GLY A 170 -1.37 31.79 13.58
N VAL A 171 -1.64 31.47 14.84
CA VAL A 171 -2.90 31.86 15.50
C VAL A 171 -2.98 33.38 15.63
N VAL A 172 -1.92 34.06 16.07
CA VAL A 172 -1.93 35.52 16.20
C VAL A 172 -2.11 36.19 14.82
N ASP A 173 -1.47 35.69 13.76
CA ASP A 173 -1.60 36.21 12.39
C ASP A 173 -3.04 36.18 11.87
N GLU A 174 -3.86 35.23 12.32
CA GLU A 174 -5.27 35.10 11.91
C GLU A 174 -6.14 36.24 12.45
N TYR A 175 -5.85 36.75 13.66
CA TYR A 175 -6.63 37.80 14.34
C TYR A 175 -5.94 39.17 14.32
N VAL A 176 -4.62 39.19 14.20
CA VAL A 176 -3.75 40.37 14.18
C VAL A 176 -2.88 40.26 12.93
N PRO A 177 -3.36 40.77 11.77
CA PRO A 177 -2.62 40.67 10.52
C PRO A 177 -1.26 41.38 10.63
N PRO A 178 -0.18 40.83 10.05
CA PRO A 178 1.13 41.46 10.09
C PRO A 178 1.13 42.89 9.53
N GLN A 179 1.77 43.82 10.24
CA GLN A 179 1.92 45.23 9.85
C GLN A 179 0.58 45.97 9.71
N SER A 180 -0.44 45.56 10.47
CA SER A 180 -1.76 46.18 10.46
C SER A 180 -1.95 47.24 11.54
N LEU A 181 -2.98 48.06 11.38
CA LEU A 181 -3.42 49.04 12.37
C LEU A 181 -4.26 48.34 13.45
N GLU A 182 -4.22 48.85 14.68
CA GLU A 182 -4.97 48.31 15.84
C GLU A 182 -6.48 48.17 15.57
N GLU A 183 -7.06 49.04 14.75
CA GLU A 183 -8.48 48.98 14.36
C GLU A 183 -8.86 47.72 13.58
N MET A 184 -7.88 47.03 12.98
CA MET A 184 -8.08 45.80 12.21
C MET A 184 -7.94 44.54 13.06
N TRP A 185 -7.61 44.68 14.36
CA TRP A 185 -7.34 43.55 15.23
C TRP A 185 -8.62 43.00 15.84
N ASP A 186 -8.84 41.69 15.74
CA ASP A 186 -9.91 41.00 16.44
C ASP A 186 -9.42 40.47 17.79
N VAL A 187 -9.32 41.38 18.76
CA VAL A 187 -8.80 41.08 20.10
C VAL A 187 -9.75 40.15 20.87
N ASP A 188 -11.07 40.39 20.77
CA ASP A 188 -12.06 39.59 21.49
C ASP A 188 -12.04 38.13 20.98
N GLY A 189 -11.93 37.92 19.66
CA GLY A 189 -11.77 36.59 19.06
C GLY A 189 -10.44 35.92 19.43
N LEU A 190 -9.34 36.67 19.46
CA LEU A 190 -8.03 36.15 19.87
C LEU A 190 -8.04 35.67 21.33
N GLU A 191 -8.63 36.44 22.25
CA GLU A 191 -8.75 36.03 23.66
C GLU A 191 -9.57 34.74 23.81
N GLU A 192 -10.70 34.64 23.10
CA GLU A 192 -11.52 33.41 23.11
C GLU A 192 -10.75 32.22 22.54
N ARG A 193 -10.02 32.42 21.43
CA ARG A 193 -9.21 31.38 20.81
C ARG A 193 -8.08 30.91 21.71
N LEU A 194 -7.36 31.83 22.36
CA LEU A 194 -6.28 31.51 23.29
C LEU A 194 -6.79 30.75 24.52
N ARG A 195 -7.94 31.16 25.06
CA ARG A 195 -8.60 30.46 26.16
C ARG A 195 -9.07 29.07 25.74
N ALA A 196 -9.64 28.94 24.54
CA ALA A 196 -10.11 27.67 24.04
C ALA A 196 -8.94 26.71 23.81
N ASP A 197 -7.95 27.06 22.99
CA ASP A 197 -6.92 26.13 22.52
C ASP A 197 -5.75 25.96 23.48
N PHE A 198 -5.34 27.04 24.16
CA PHE A 198 -4.17 27.01 25.04
C PHE A 198 -4.53 26.94 26.52
N ALA A 199 -5.82 27.07 26.87
CA ALA A 199 -6.30 27.13 28.25
C ALA A 199 -5.64 28.27 29.06
N VAL A 200 -5.25 29.35 28.39
CA VAL A 200 -4.67 30.56 29.00
C VAL A 200 -5.65 31.70 28.87
N ASP A 201 -5.98 32.34 29.99
CA ASP A 201 -6.86 33.52 30.01
C ASP A 201 -5.99 34.78 30.01
N LEU A 202 -5.81 35.37 28.82
CA LEU A 202 -5.02 36.58 28.64
C LEU A 202 -5.95 37.78 28.45
N PRO A 203 -5.90 38.79 29.33
CA PRO A 203 -6.76 39.96 29.23
C PRO A 203 -6.12 41.01 28.30
N ILE A 204 -5.92 40.64 27.03
CA ILE A 204 -5.21 41.40 25.98
C ILE A 204 -5.82 42.79 25.78
N LYS A 205 -7.15 42.89 25.79
CA LYS A 205 -7.88 44.16 25.66
C LYS A 205 -7.43 45.18 26.70
N THR A 206 -7.36 44.74 27.95
CA THR A 206 -6.84 45.54 29.07
C THR A 206 -5.36 45.87 28.92
N TRP A 207 -4.55 45.04 28.26
CA TRP A 207 -3.15 45.37 28.02
C TRP A 207 -3.00 46.51 27.02
N LEU A 208 -3.81 46.49 25.95
CA LEU A 208 -3.84 47.54 24.95
C LEU A 208 -4.41 48.85 25.51
N GLU A 209 -5.44 48.79 26.34
CA GLU A 209 -6.00 49.98 27.01
C GLU A 209 -5.05 50.65 28.01
N ASN A 210 -4.13 49.88 28.62
CA ASN A 210 -3.22 50.39 29.65
C ASN A 210 -1.84 50.81 29.11
N ASP A 211 -1.46 50.38 27.90
CA ASP A 211 -0.14 50.67 27.32
C ASP A 211 -0.24 51.01 25.83
N ASP A 212 -0.37 52.32 25.52
CA ASP A 212 -0.36 52.87 24.16
C ASP A 212 0.94 52.61 23.37
N LYS A 213 1.96 51.96 23.98
CA LYS A 213 3.23 51.59 23.33
C LYS A 213 3.35 50.08 23.09
N LEU A 214 2.27 49.33 23.32
CA LEU A 214 2.21 47.90 23.05
C LEU A 214 1.97 47.65 21.55
N TYR A 215 3.02 47.87 20.75
CA TYR A 215 2.99 47.56 19.33
C TYR A 215 2.88 46.06 19.07
N GLU A 216 2.46 45.71 17.85
CA GLU A 216 2.24 44.33 17.38
C GLU A 216 3.34 43.35 17.80
N GLU A 217 4.60 43.69 17.58
CA GLU A 217 5.76 42.84 17.88
C GLU A 217 5.86 42.52 19.38
N LYS A 218 5.67 43.53 20.24
CA LYS A 218 5.68 43.34 21.70
C LYS A 218 4.46 42.57 22.18
N LEU A 219 3.31 42.74 21.54
CA LEU A 219 2.12 41.97 21.85
C LEU A 219 2.34 40.48 21.56
N ARG A 220 2.92 40.16 20.39
CA ARG A 220 3.28 38.77 20.01
C ARG A 220 4.26 38.14 20.99
N GLU A 221 5.35 38.84 21.31
CA GLU A 221 6.35 38.39 22.29
C GLU A 221 5.71 38.12 23.66
N ARG A 222 4.81 39.01 24.10
CA ARG A 222 4.12 38.88 25.39
C ARG A 222 3.17 37.68 25.40
N ILE A 223 2.33 37.51 24.37
CA ILE A 223 1.43 36.35 24.26
C ILE A 223 2.25 35.06 24.27
N HIS A 224 3.32 34.99 23.47
CA HIS A 224 4.21 33.83 23.43
C HIS A 224 4.81 33.53 24.80
N SER A 225 5.35 34.55 25.49
CA SER A 225 5.94 34.39 26.82
C SER A 225 4.93 33.85 27.84
N GLU A 226 3.71 34.37 27.86
CA GLU A 226 2.67 33.92 28.80
C GLU A 226 2.24 32.47 28.55
N VAL A 227 2.11 32.06 27.28
CA VAL A 227 1.80 30.66 26.94
C VAL A 227 2.95 29.73 27.32
N VAL A 228 4.21 30.13 27.09
CA VAL A 228 5.39 29.36 27.50
C VAL A 228 5.48 29.26 29.02
N GLN A 229 5.20 30.33 29.76
CA GLN A 229 5.16 30.33 31.22
C GLN A 229 4.06 29.41 31.76
N ALA A 230 2.87 29.46 31.17
CA ALA A 230 1.77 28.55 31.53
C ALA A 230 2.16 27.08 31.32
N TYR A 231 2.92 26.77 30.27
CA TYR A 231 3.43 25.42 30.03
C TYR A 231 4.50 25.00 31.04
N LYS A 232 5.48 25.88 31.32
CA LYS A 232 6.53 25.63 32.32
C LYS A 232 5.94 25.40 33.72
N ALA A 233 4.91 26.15 34.10
CA ALA A 233 4.20 25.94 35.35
C ALA A 233 3.55 24.55 35.43
N LYS A 234 3.15 23.95 34.29
CA LYS A 234 2.68 22.55 34.27
C LYS A 234 3.83 21.57 34.40
N GLU A 235 4.96 21.83 33.75
CA GLU A 235 6.16 21.01 33.87
C GLU A 235 6.62 20.89 35.33
N ASP A 236 6.60 22.00 36.07
CA ASP A 236 6.94 22.03 37.51
C ASP A 236 6.01 21.15 38.37
N VAL A 237 4.75 21.00 37.97
CA VAL A 237 3.73 20.20 38.69
C VAL A 237 3.81 18.71 38.32
N VAL A 238 4.04 18.39 37.04
CA VAL A 238 4.06 17.02 36.49
C VAL A 238 5.39 16.34 36.73
N GLY A 239 6.48 17.10 36.66
CA GLY A 239 7.83 16.60 36.52
C GLY A 239 8.24 16.43 35.05
N GLU A 240 9.48 16.81 34.76
CA GLU A 240 10.09 16.84 33.42
C GLU A 240 10.00 15.48 32.70
N GLN A 241 10.44 14.38 33.34
CA GLN A 241 10.52 13.07 32.70
C GLN A 241 9.15 12.56 32.22
N VAL A 242 8.11 12.76 33.03
CA VAL A 242 6.74 12.35 32.72
C VAL A 242 6.19 13.22 31.59
N LEU A 243 6.48 14.52 31.60
CA LEU A 243 6.06 15.44 30.54
C LEU A 243 6.72 15.12 29.19
N ARG A 244 8.02 14.82 29.15
CA ARG A 244 8.71 14.43 27.89
C ARG A 244 8.14 13.16 27.28
N GLN A 245 7.84 12.16 28.11
CA GLN A 245 7.18 10.94 27.65
C GLN A 245 5.77 11.22 27.12
N PHE A 246 5.04 12.12 27.78
CA PHE A 246 3.71 12.54 27.36
C PHE A 246 3.74 13.30 26.03
N GLU A 247 4.64 14.26 25.86
CA GLU A 247 4.87 15.00 24.61
C GLU A 247 5.10 14.05 23.44
N LYS A 248 6.01 13.09 23.62
CA LYS A 248 6.34 12.08 22.61
C LYS A 248 5.15 11.18 22.29
N ALA A 249 4.39 10.75 23.30
CA ALA A 249 3.20 9.91 23.09
C ALA A 249 2.12 10.67 22.30
N VAL A 250 1.84 11.92 22.67
CA VAL A 250 0.87 12.78 21.99
C VAL A 250 1.30 13.05 20.55
N MET A 251 2.56 13.41 20.30
CA MET A 251 3.07 13.67 18.96
C MET A 251 2.93 12.43 18.05
N LEU A 252 3.38 11.26 18.51
CA LEU A 252 3.30 10.03 17.73
C LEU A 252 1.86 9.59 17.45
N GLN A 253 0.97 9.68 18.44
CA GLN A 253 -0.43 9.30 18.28
C GLN A 253 -1.14 10.19 17.26
N ASN A 254 -0.93 11.51 17.33
CA ASN A 254 -1.53 12.46 16.39
C ASN A 254 -0.93 12.30 14.99
N LEU A 255 0.38 12.11 14.87
CA LEU A 255 1.03 11.83 13.58
C LEU A 255 0.43 10.59 12.91
N ASP A 256 0.28 9.50 13.66
CA ASP A 256 -0.33 8.26 13.14
C ASP A 256 -1.81 8.47 12.76
N SER A 257 -2.57 9.29 13.49
CA SER A 257 -3.97 9.60 13.18
C SER A 257 -4.10 10.40 11.88
N HIS A 258 -3.42 11.55 11.82
CA HIS A 258 -3.39 12.44 10.65
C HIS A 258 -2.89 11.72 9.40
N TRP A 259 -1.86 10.88 9.53
CA TRP A 259 -1.34 10.12 8.40
C TRP A 259 -2.37 9.11 7.85
N LYS A 260 -3.15 8.44 8.71
CA LYS A 260 -4.23 7.54 8.26
C LYS A 260 -5.32 8.31 7.50
N GLU A 261 -5.71 9.47 8.00
CA GLU A 261 -6.71 10.33 7.35
C GLU A 261 -6.20 10.85 5.99
N HIS A 262 -4.94 11.28 5.93
CA HIS A 262 -4.29 11.68 4.68
C HIS A 262 -4.25 10.54 3.66
N LEU A 263 -3.90 9.31 4.07
CA LEU A 263 -3.93 8.14 3.17
C LEU A 263 -5.34 7.89 2.59
N ALA A 264 -6.39 8.06 3.40
CA ALA A 264 -7.76 7.96 2.92
C ALA A 264 -8.11 9.07 1.92
N ALA A 265 -7.76 10.32 2.24
CA ALA A 265 -7.95 11.47 1.34
C ALA A 265 -7.21 11.28 0.01
N MET A 266 -5.99 10.73 0.05
CA MET A 266 -5.19 10.42 -1.13
C MET A 266 -5.82 9.36 -2.03
N ASP A 267 -6.43 8.32 -1.47
CA ASP A 267 -7.16 7.31 -2.24
C ASP A 267 -8.39 7.92 -2.95
N HIS A 268 -9.16 8.76 -2.23
CA HIS A 268 -10.27 9.50 -2.83
C HIS A 268 -9.82 10.44 -3.94
N LEU A 269 -8.72 11.18 -3.74
CA LEU A 269 -8.13 12.07 -4.74
C LEU A 269 -7.73 11.29 -5.99
N ARG A 270 -7.08 10.13 -5.83
CA ARG A 270 -6.66 9.26 -6.95
C ARG A 270 -7.84 8.78 -7.79
N GLN A 271 -8.96 8.43 -7.16
CA GLN A 271 -10.18 8.00 -7.87
C GLN A 271 -10.81 9.16 -8.65
N GLY A 272 -10.83 10.37 -8.07
CA GLY A 272 -11.47 11.55 -8.68
C GLY A 272 -10.64 12.29 -9.74
N ILE A 273 -9.30 12.21 -9.68
CA ILE A 273 -8.43 13.10 -10.48
C ILE A 273 -8.57 12.90 -12.00
N HIS A 274 -9.00 11.72 -12.45
CA HIS A 274 -9.20 11.43 -13.86
C HIS A 274 -10.26 12.34 -14.51
N LEU A 275 -11.21 12.85 -13.71
CA LEU A 275 -12.22 13.80 -14.18
C LEU A 275 -11.61 15.16 -14.59
N ARG A 276 -10.41 15.51 -14.11
CA ARG A 276 -9.73 16.75 -14.52
C ARG A 276 -9.20 16.71 -15.95
N GLY A 277 -9.02 15.50 -16.50
CA GLY A 277 -8.67 15.31 -17.90
C GLY A 277 -9.71 15.91 -18.85
N TYR A 278 -10.99 16.01 -18.44
CA TYR A 278 -12.05 16.65 -19.24
C TYR A 278 -11.82 18.16 -19.43
N ALA A 279 -11.11 18.81 -18.50
CA ALA A 279 -10.75 20.22 -18.58
C ALA A 279 -9.40 20.44 -19.30
N GLN A 280 -8.89 19.45 -20.03
CA GLN A 280 -7.58 19.49 -20.73
C GLN A 280 -6.38 19.76 -19.80
N LYS A 281 -6.54 19.60 -18.49
CA LYS A 281 -5.44 19.65 -17.52
C LYS A 281 -4.81 18.28 -17.40
N ASN A 282 -3.49 18.23 -17.18
CA ASN A 282 -2.78 16.98 -16.98
C ASN A 282 -3.12 16.40 -15.58
N PRO A 283 -3.83 15.27 -15.48
CA PRO A 283 -4.28 14.72 -14.18
C PRO A 283 -3.12 14.42 -13.24
N LYS A 284 -1.97 14.00 -13.77
CA LYS A 284 -0.78 13.69 -12.97
C LYS A 284 -0.23 14.92 -12.25
N GLN A 285 -0.15 16.06 -12.95
CA GLN A 285 0.37 17.30 -12.36
C GLN A 285 -0.60 17.85 -11.33
N GLU A 286 -1.91 17.80 -11.62
CA GLU A 286 -2.95 18.21 -10.67
C GLU A 286 -2.94 17.32 -9.42
N TYR A 287 -2.81 15.99 -9.58
CA TYR A 287 -2.65 15.07 -8.46
C TYR A 287 -1.46 15.43 -7.59
N LYS A 288 -0.28 15.66 -8.18
CA LYS A 288 0.92 16.04 -7.43
C LYS A 288 0.72 17.34 -6.64
N ARG A 289 0.13 18.35 -7.26
CA ARG A 289 -0.12 19.65 -6.61
C ARG A 289 -1.09 19.51 -5.44
N GLU A 290 -2.22 18.82 -5.64
CA GLU A 290 -3.22 18.62 -4.59
C GLU A 290 -2.75 17.70 -3.48
N SER A 291 -2.06 16.62 -3.83
CA SER A 291 -1.39 15.72 -2.88
C SER A 291 -0.43 16.48 -1.98
N PHE A 292 0.35 17.40 -2.53
CA PHE A 292 1.27 18.23 -1.75
C PHE A 292 0.51 19.23 -0.87
N ALA A 293 -0.53 19.88 -1.38
CA ALA A 293 -1.35 20.81 -0.59
C ALA A 293 -2.04 20.11 0.60
N LEU A 294 -2.63 18.93 0.37
CA LEU A 294 -3.22 18.11 1.44
C LEU A 294 -2.17 17.68 2.47
N PHE A 295 -0.97 17.32 2.02
CA PHE A 295 0.12 16.93 2.90
C PHE A 295 0.62 18.09 3.78
N SER A 296 0.80 19.28 3.19
CA SER A 296 1.14 20.48 3.97
C SER A 296 0.05 20.83 4.98
N GLN A 297 -1.23 20.76 4.58
CA GLN A 297 -2.36 20.98 5.49
C GLN A 297 -2.38 19.98 6.64
N MET A 298 -2.10 18.71 6.36
CA MET A 298 -2.00 17.66 7.39
C MET A 298 -0.87 17.96 8.38
N LEU A 299 0.30 18.39 7.92
CA LEU A 299 1.43 18.73 8.80
C LEU A 299 1.10 19.93 9.70
N GLU A 300 0.45 20.97 9.17
CA GLU A 300 0.02 22.11 9.98
C GLU A 300 -1.09 21.74 10.97
N ALA A 301 -2.06 20.93 10.54
CA ALA A 301 -3.10 20.41 11.44
C ALA A 301 -2.51 19.58 12.58
N LEU A 302 -1.51 18.74 12.30
CA LEU A 302 -0.76 17.98 13.30
C LEU A 302 -0.12 18.91 14.34
N LYS A 303 0.60 19.94 13.90
CA LYS A 303 1.24 20.93 14.80
C LYS A 303 0.21 21.57 15.74
N VAL A 304 -0.89 22.10 15.18
CA VAL A 304 -1.94 22.77 15.94
C VAL A 304 -2.58 21.83 16.97
N GLU A 305 -2.93 20.61 16.56
CA GLU A 305 -3.59 19.64 17.44
C GLU A 305 -2.68 19.19 18.57
N VAL A 306 -1.40 18.91 18.30
CA VAL A 306 -0.42 18.53 19.32
C VAL A 306 -0.27 19.64 20.37
N ILE A 307 -0.05 20.89 19.96
CA ILE A 307 0.10 22.01 20.90
C ILE A 307 -1.19 22.26 21.68
N THR A 308 -2.35 22.14 21.03
CA THR A 308 -3.66 22.27 21.68
C THR A 308 -3.86 21.21 22.76
N ILE A 309 -3.54 19.93 22.49
CA ILE A 309 -3.67 18.85 23.47
C ILE A 309 -2.72 19.09 24.65
N LEU A 310 -1.45 19.38 24.38
CA LEU A 310 -0.45 19.65 25.41
C LEU A 310 -0.83 20.85 26.30
N SER A 311 -1.46 21.86 25.69
CA SER A 311 -1.89 23.08 26.40
C SER A 311 -3.22 22.92 27.14
N ARG A 312 -4.11 22.01 26.73
CA ARG A 312 -5.38 21.74 27.43
C ARG A 312 -5.28 20.73 28.57
N VAL A 313 -4.31 19.82 28.51
CA VAL A 313 -4.16 18.76 29.51
C VAL A 313 -4.06 19.38 30.91
N LYS A 314 -5.03 19.01 31.75
CA LYS A 314 -5.05 19.31 33.18
C LYS A 314 -4.52 18.09 33.89
N VAL A 315 -3.38 18.24 34.52
CA VAL A 315 -2.66 17.12 35.12
C VAL A 315 -3.32 16.85 36.47
N GLN A 316 -4.27 15.93 36.50
CA GLN A 316 -4.80 15.37 37.75
C GLN A 316 -4.16 14.00 37.96
N ALA A 317 -3.00 14.01 38.60
CA ALA A 317 -2.21 12.86 39.04
C ALA A 317 -1.68 11.92 37.93
N GLU A 318 -0.63 11.18 38.26
CA GLU A 318 0.14 10.25 37.41
C GLU A 318 -0.71 9.22 36.61
N GLU A 319 -1.99 9.03 36.96
CA GLU A 319 -2.91 8.11 36.30
C GLU A 319 -3.19 8.43 34.82
N ASP A 320 -3.29 9.71 34.44
CA ASP A 320 -3.68 10.05 33.06
C ASP A 320 -2.54 9.79 32.06
N VAL A 321 -1.29 9.99 32.49
CA VAL A 321 -0.11 9.66 31.68
C VAL A 321 0.04 8.14 31.56
N GLN A 322 -0.19 7.40 32.66
CA GLN A 322 -0.19 5.93 32.65
C GLN A 322 -1.30 5.36 31.76
N LYS A 323 -2.52 5.94 31.74
CA LYS A 323 -3.61 5.49 30.85
C LYS A 323 -3.26 5.65 29.38
N VAL A 324 -2.61 6.75 29.00
CA VAL A 324 -2.16 6.98 27.62
C VAL A 324 -1.05 6.00 27.24
N GLU A 325 -0.09 5.77 28.14
CA GLU A 325 0.99 4.80 27.91
C GLU A 325 0.48 3.35 27.82
N GLU A 326 -0.47 2.98 28.68
CA GLU A 326 -1.13 1.66 28.69
C GLU A 326 -1.93 1.42 27.41
N GLN A 327 -2.69 2.42 26.95
CA GLN A 327 -3.40 2.36 25.66
C GLN A 327 -2.43 2.16 24.49
N ARG A 328 -1.27 2.83 24.51
CA ARG A 328 -0.23 2.65 23.50
C ARG A 328 0.38 1.25 23.56
N ARG A 329 0.74 0.74 24.74
CA ARG A 329 1.27 -0.62 24.91
C ARG A 329 0.28 -1.68 24.41
N GLN A 330 -1.01 -1.46 24.62
CA GLN A 330 -2.05 -2.32 24.08
C GLN A 330 -2.14 -2.22 22.56
N ALA A 331 -2.04 -1.02 21.98
CA ALA A 331 -2.07 -0.81 20.53
C ALA A 331 -0.83 -1.36 19.79
N ASP A 332 0.35 -1.32 20.41
CA ASP A 332 1.59 -1.87 19.84
C ASP A 332 1.69 -3.39 20.04
N ASN A 333 1.02 -3.98 21.03
CA ASN A 333 0.94 -5.44 21.24
C ASN A 333 -0.13 -6.14 20.36
N VAL A 334 -0.97 -5.40 19.64
CA VAL A 334 -1.78 -6.02 18.59
C VAL A 334 -0.86 -6.35 17.42
N PRO A 335 -0.71 -7.62 17.00
CA PRO A 335 0.14 -7.97 15.87
C PRO A 335 -0.39 -7.25 14.62
N LYS A 336 0.34 -6.22 14.17
CA LYS A 336 0.07 -5.49 12.93
C LYS A 336 0.34 -6.45 11.77
N HIS A 337 -0.68 -7.19 11.35
CA HIS A 337 -0.60 -7.97 10.11
C HIS A 337 -0.67 -6.99 8.94
N PHE A 338 0.51 -6.58 8.46
CA PHE A 338 0.63 -5.81 7.22
C PHE A 338 0.35 -6.76 6.05
N GLU A 339 -0.93 -6.95 5.73
CA GLU A 339 -1.29 -7.50 4.43
C GLU A 339 -1.00 -6.45 3.36
N HIS A 340 0.20 -6.52 2.79
CA HIS A 340 0.42 -5.99 1.46
C HIS A 340 -0.54 -6.70 0.52
N LYS A 341 -1.65 -6.04 0.17
CA LYS A 341 -2.47 -6.43 -0.98
C LYS A 341 -1.60 -6.34 -2.22
N GLU A 342 -0.98 -7.46 -2.60
CA GLU A 342 -0.54 -7.64 -3.97
C GLU A 342 -1.77 -7.46 -4.86
N ALA A 343 -1.69 -6.46 -5.73
CA ALA A 343 -2.72 -6.11 -6.68
C ALA A 343 -2.90 -7.25 -7.70
N SER A 344 -3.75 -8.21 -7.35
CA SER A 344 -4.38 -9.13 -8.29
C SER A 344 -5.78 -8.59 -8.56
N ALA A 345 -5.89 -7.75 -9.59
CA ALA A 345 -7.16 -7.19 -10.03
C ALA A 345 -7.94 -8.23 -10.84
N THR A 346 -9.02 -8.75 -10.27
CA THR A 346 -10.19 -9.24 -11.01
C THR A 346 -11.44 -8.72 -10.30
N PRO A 347 -12.40 -8.10 -11.00
CA PRO A 347 -13.63 -7.63 -10.39
C PRO A 347 -14.66 -8.77 -10.42
N GLU A 348 -15.03 -9.30 -9.26
CA GLU A 348 -16.22 -10.12 -9.12
C GLU A 348 -17.10 -9.63 -7.98
N GLU A 349 -18.39 -9.85 -8.22
CA GLU A 349 -19.55 -9.15 -7.68
C GLU A 349 -19.82 -9.44 -6.20
N LYS A 350 -20.63 -8.54 -5.64
CA LYS A 350 -21.24 -8.61 -4.31
C LYS A 350 -21.80 -10.00 -4.02
N SER A 351 -21.32 -10.64 -2.95
CA SER A 351 -22.07 -11.70 -2.27
C SER A 351 -21.89 -11.58 -0.75
N ASP A 352 -22.99 -11.85 -0.05
CA ASP A 352 -23.18 -11.66 1.38
C ASP A 352 -22.17 -12.41 2.25
N LYS A 353 -21.82 -11.78 3.38
CA LYS A 353 -20.92 -12.31 4.41
C LYS A 353 -21.39 -13.68 4.91
N VAL A 354 -20.73 -14.75 4.49
CA VAL A 354 -20.81 -16.06 5.14
C VAL A 354 -20.00 -16.02 6.44
N ARG A 355 -20.67 -16.14 7.59
CA ARG A 355 -20.02 -16.39 8.88
C ARG A 355 -19.40 -17.79 8.87
N THR A 356 -18.10 -17.88 9.07
CA THR A 356 -17.36 -19.14 9.18
C THR A 356 -17.61 -19.75 10.56
N GLU A 357 -18.51 -20.74 10.65
CA GLU A 357 -18.65 -21.56 11.86
C GLU A 357 -17.48 -22.55 11.98
N MET A 358 -16.77 -22.50 13.11
CA MET A 358 -15.79 -23.52 13.49
C MET A 358 -16.51 -24.86 13.73
N ARG A 359 -16.09 -25.90 12.99
CA ARG A 359 -16.71 -27.22 13.01
C ARG A 359 -16.23 -28.04 14.22
N ASN A 360 -17.10 -28.32 15.17
CA ASN A 360 -16.82 -29.12 16.38
C ASN A 360 -16.81 -30.65 16.13
N GLY A 361 -16.13 -31.14 15.08
CA GLY A 361 -16.00 -32.59 14.86
C GLY A 361 -15.10 -33.03 13.70
N PRO A 362 -14.63 -34.28 13.72
CA PRO A 362 -13.72 -34.83 12.71
C PRO A 362 -14.33 -34.83 11.30
N LYS A 363 -13.49 -34.56 10.30
CA LYS A 363 -13.89 -34.45 8.90
C LYS A 363 -14.27 -35.82 8.34
N VAL A 364 -15.57 -36.09 8.25
CA VAL A 364 -16.10 -37.34 7.68
C VAL A 364 -15.70 -37.45 6.20
N GLY A 365 -14.98 -38.50 5.85
CA GLY A 365 -14.54 -38.82 4.49
C GLY A 365 -15.68 -39.35 3.63
N ARG A 366 -15.55 -39.21 2.30
CA ARG A 366 -16.61 -39.55 1.33
C ARG A 366 -17.10 -41.00 1.41
N ASN A 367 -16.26 -41.93 1.89
CA ASN A 367 -16.56 -43.35 2.02
C ASN A 367 -16.88 -43.80 3.46
N ASP A 368 -16.84 -42.91 4.45
CA ASP A 368 -17.07 -43.22 5.85
C ASP A 368 -18.56 -43.43 6.16
N PRO A 369 -18.92 -44.10 7.27
CA PRO A 369 -20.31 -44.20 7.73
C PRO A 369 -20.92 -42.82 7.90
N CYS A 370 -22.13 -42.63 7.35
CA CYS A 370 -22.78 -41.33 7.43
C CYS A 370 -23.20 -41.01 8.88
N PRO A 371 -22.89 -39.81 9.40
CA PRO A 371 -23.12 -39.44 10.81
C PRO A 371 -24.61 -39.36 11.20
N CYS A 372 -25.55 -39.51 10.26
CA CYS A 372 -26.98 -39.58 10.54
C CYS A 372 -27.45 -40.96 11.07
N GLY A 373 -26.54 -41.91 11.28
CA GLY A 373 -26.88 -43.24 11.80
C GLY A 373 -27.56 -44.19 10.81
N SER A 374 -27.64 -43.81 9.52
CA SER A 374 -28.35 -44.57 8.49
C SER A 374 -27.67 -45.88 8.02
N GLY A 375 -26.48 -46.19 8.55
CA GLY A 375 -25.68 -47.36 8.14
C GLY A 375 -25.09 -47.29 6.72
N LYS A 376 -25.34 -46.23 5.95
CA LYS A 376 -24.84 -46.04 4.57
C LYS A 376 -23.57 -45.20 4.54
N LYS A 377 -22.74 -45.36 3.49
CA LYS A 377 -21.55 -44.51 3.25
C LYS A 377 -21.96 -43.06 2.96
N TYR A 378 -21.19 -42.08 3.40
CA TYR A 378 -21.50 -40.64 3.27
C TYR A 378 -21.89 -40.24 1.84
N LYS A 379 -21.14 -40.68 0.82
CA LYS A 379 -21.45 -40.41 -0.61
C LYS A 379 -22.81 -40.91 -1.11
N GLN A 380 -23.43 -41.86 -0.43
CA GLN A 380 -24.74 -42.42 -0.79
C GLN A 380 -25.88 -41.87 0.09
N CYS A 381 -25.57 -40.95 1.00
CA CYS A 381 -26.53 -40.29 1.88
C CYS A 381 -26.32 -38.77 1.80
N HIS A 382 -25.88 -38.10 2.87
CA HIS A 382 -25.69 -36.64 2.92
C HIS A 382 -24.61 -36.09 1.98
N GLY A 383 -23.75 -36.94 1.42
CA GLY A 383 -22.77 -36.59 0.39
C GLY A 383 -23.17 -36.97 -1.02
N LYS A 384 -24.45 -37.31 -1.26
CA LYS A 384 -24.97 -37.63 -2.60
C LYS A 384 -25.15 -36.33 -3.38
N LEU A 385 -24.29 -36.12 -4.38
CA LEU A 385 -24.46 -35.04 -5.35
C LEU A 385 -25.59 -35.46 -6.30
N SER A 386 -26.60 -34.59 -6.44
CA SER A 386 -27.70 -34.76 -7.39
C SER A 386 -27.29 -34.22 -8.75
#